data_AF-A0A0F9BKI0-F1
#
_entry.id   AF-A0A0F9BKI0-F1
#
_cell.length_a   1.000
_cell.length_b   1.000
_cell.length_c   1.000
_cell.angle_alpha   90.00
_cell.angle_beta   90.00
_cell.angle_gamma   90.00
#
_symmetry.space_group_name_H-M   'P 1'
#
loop_
_entity.id
_entity.type
_entity.pdbx_description
1 polymer ?
#
loop_
_entity_poly.entity_id
_entity_poly.type
_entity_poly.pdbx_seq_one_letter_code
_entity_poly.pdbx_strand_id
1 'polypeptide(L)'
;MADKKRILIIANMGKPGVGEQIEQLRPWLSERAEVTEVVDGPAGEACSRCEEDLCIVFGGDGTLLGAARALAPAGIPLLGVNMGKLGFLADFSVEHLRKHLDAILAGRVEPTER
;
A
#
# COMPACT_ATOMS: atom_id res chain seq x y z
N MET A 1 24.57 5.85 -4.18
CA MET A 1 23.17 6.26 -4.00
C MET A 1 22.43 5.00 -3.59
N ALA A 2 21.77 4.98 -2.43
CA ALA A 2 21.06 3.78 -2.00
C ALA A 2 19.91 3.51 -2.96
N ASP A 3 19.70 2.24 -3.29
CA ASP A 3 18.58 1.82 -4.14
C ASP A 3 17.26 2.16 -3.43
N LYS A 4 16.33 2.79 -4.14
CA LYS A 4 15.06 3.18 -3.54
C LYS A 4 14.19 1.94 -3.42
N LYS A 5 13.49 1.82 -2.28
CA LYS A 5 12.49 0.77 -2.11
C LYS A 5 11.38 0.94 -3.13
N ARG A 6 10.97 -0.17 -3.75
CA ARG A 6 9.91 -0.23 -4.76
C ARG A 6 8.56 -0.47 -4.08
N ILE A 7 7.59 0.37 -4.38
CA ILE A 7 6.25 0.33 -3.77
C ILE A 7 5.20 0.16 -4.86
N LEU A 8 4.37 -0.86 -4.69
CA LEU A 8 3.10 -1.01 -5.41
C LEU A 8 2.00 -0.27 -4.64
N ILE A 9 1.13 0.42 -5.36
CA ILE A 9 -0.10 0.97 -4.78
C ILE A 9 -1.30 0.21 -5.36
N ILE A 10 -2.16 -0.31 -4.48
CA ILE A 10 -3.48 -0.85 -4.86
C ILE A 10 -4.54 0.04 -4.25
N ALA A 11 -5.51 0.49 -5.05
CA ALA A 11 -6.56 1.37 -4.58
C ALA A 11 -7.91 1.03 -5.22
N ASN A 12 -9.01 1.39 -4.57
CA ASN A 12 -10.32 1.40 -5.23
C ASN A 12 -10.62 2.82 -5.70
N MET A 13 -10.33 3.11 -6.97
CA MET A 13 -10.50 4.43 -7.58
C MET A 13 -11.97 4.79 -7.80
N GLY A 14 -12.88 3.82 -7.72
CA GLY A 14 -14.33 4.05 -7.71
C GLY A 14 -14.85 4.69 -6.42
N LYS A 15 -14.05 4.74 -5.34
CA LYS A 15 -14.41 5.42 -4.10
C LYS A 15 -14.10 6.92 -4.18
N PRO A 16 -15.05 7.81 -3.84
CA PRO A 16 -14.81 9.25 -3.80
C PRO A 16 -13.63 9.61 -2.89
N GLY A 17 -12.75 10.49 -3.39
CA GLY A 17 -11.61 11.03 -2.64
C GLY A 17 -10.33 10.19 -2.65
N VAL A 18 -10.39 8.90 -3.01
CA VAL A 18 -9.19 8.02 -3.01
C VAL A 18 -8.14 8.49 -4.00
N GLY A 19 -8.54 8.76 -5.25
CA GLY A 19 -7.62 9.23 -6.29
C GLY A 19 -6.96 10.56 -5.92
N GLU A 20 -7.73 11.52 -5.39
CA GLU A 20 -7.21 12.81 -4.95
C GLU A 20 -6.19 12.66 -3.81
N GLN A 21 -6.48 11.80 -2.84
CA GLN A 21 -5.56 11.55 -1.72
C GLN A 21 -4.25 10.89 -2.18
N ILE A 22 -4.32 9.95 -3.14
CA ILE A 22 -3.12 9.33 -3.72
C ILE A 22 -2.28 10.38 -4.44
N GLU A 23 -2.91 11.22 -5.27
CA GLU A 23 -2.21 12.32 -5.97
C GLU A 23 -1.57 13.32 -4.99
N GLN A 24 -2.25 13.66 -3.90
CA GLN A 24 -1.69 14.53 -2.86
C GLN A 24 -0.53 13.88 -2.09
N LEU A 25 -0.53 12.55 -1.95
CA LEU A 25 0.49 11.80 -1.24
C LEU A 25 1.71 11.47 -2.12
N ARG A 26 1.50 11.38 -3.43
CA ARG A 26 2.51 10.95 -4.41
C ARG A 26 3.83 11.76 -4.35
N PRO A 27 3.82 13.11 -4.25
CA PRO A 27 5.06 13.88 -4.13
C PRO A 27 5.88 13.46 -2.89
N TRP A 28 5.21 13.34 -1.75
CA TRP A 28 5.86 12.96 -0.48
C TRP A 28 6.40 11.52 -0.50
N LEU A 29 5.69 10.58 -1.15
CA LEU A 29 6.15 9.20 -1.35
C LEU A 29 7.39 9.14 -2.25
N SER A 30 7.41 9.91 -3.33
CA SER A 30 8.49 9.90 -4.34
C SER A 30 9.86 10.31 -3.78
N GLU A 31 9.88 11.08 -2.69
CA GLU A 31 11.10 11.44 -1.97
C GLU A 31 11.76 10.23 -1.28
N ARG A 32 10.95 9.24 -0.87
CA ARG A 32 11.35 8.12 0.01
C ARG A 32 11.48 6.79 -0.72
N ALA A 33 10.64 6.58 -1.72
CA ALA A 33 10.50 5.32 -2.42
C ALA A 33 10.15 5.54 -3.89
N GLU A 34 10.33 4.51 -4.70
CA GLU A 34 9.87 4.45 -6.08
C GLU A 34 8.48 3.83 -6.11
N VAL A 35 7.47 4.59 -6.55
CA VAL A 35 6.14 4.04 -6.80
C VAL A 35 6.14 3.42 -8.20
N THR A 36 6.13 2.09 -8.28
CA THR A 36 6.26 1.36 -9.56
C THR A 36 4.96 1.37 -10.35
N GLU A 37 3.83 1.14 -9.67
CA GLU A 37 2.51 1.07 -10.29
C GLU A 37 1.40 1.49 -9.31
N VAL A 38 0.29 1.98 -9.86
CA VAL A 38 -0.98 2.22 -9.14
C VAL A 38 -2.06 1.40 -9.83
N VAL A 39 -2.55 0.37 -9.16
CA VAL A 39 -3.55 -0.57 -9.68
C VAL A 39 -4.92 -0.24 -9.07
N ASP A 40 -5.94 -0.14 -9.93
CA ASP A 40 -7.33 0.00 -9.51
C ASP A 40 -7.98 -1.38 -9.30
N GLY A 41 -8.61 -1.58 -8.15
CA GLY A 41 -9.44 -2.75 -7.85
C GLY A 41 -9.01 -3.54 -6.62
N PRO A 42 -9.88 -4.44 -6.12
CA PRO A 42 -9.56 -5.30 -4.97
C PRO A 42 -8.55 -6.38 -5.32
N ALA A 43 -8.50 -6.84 -6.57
CA ALA A 43 -7.52 -7.81 -7.01
C ALA A 43 -6.49 -7.09 -7.86
N GLY A 44 -5.23 -7.10 -7.40
CA GLY A 44 -4.09 -6.91 -8.30
C GLY A 44 -4.03 -8.09 -9.26
N GLU A 45 -4.97 -8.19 -10.21
CA GLU A 45 -5.18 -9.33 -11.12
C GLU A 45 -3.93 -9.66 -11.95
N ALA A 46 -2.90 -8.83 -11.92
CA ALA A 46 -1.70 -8.97 -12.74
C ALA A 46 -0.43 -9.42 -12.00
N CYS A 47 -0.33 -9.34 -10.66
CA CYS A 47 0.98 -9.48 -10.02
C CYS A 47 1.34 -10.91 -9.59
N SER A 48 1.50 -11.79 -10.58
CA SER A 48 2.12 -13.11 -10.38
C SER A 48 3.65 -13.04 -10.20
N ARG A 49 4.27 -11.90 -10.51
CA ARG A 49 5.71 -11.62 -10.42
C ARG A 49 5.99 -10.18 -10.00
N CYS A 50 5.42 -9.75 -8.89
CA CYS A 50 5.82 -8.48 -8.28
C CYS A 50 7.21 -8.64 -7.64
N GLU A 51 8.07 -7.64 -7.81
CA GLU A 51 9.41 -7.53 -7.21
C GLU A 51 9.49 -6.34 -6.23
N GLU A 52 8.33 -5.82 -5.86
CA GLU A 52 8.18 -4.69 -4.96
C GLU A 52 8.48 -5.08 -3.52
N ASP A 53 9.10 -4.16 -2.79
CA ASP A 53 9.43 -4.34 -1.39
C ASP A 53 8.20 -4.20 -0.47
N LEU A 54 7.16 -3.50 -0.94
CA LEU A 54 5.97 -3.18 -0.17
C LEU A 54 4.77 -2.90 -1.08
N CYS A 55 3.59 -3.38 -0.70
CA CYS A 55 2.33 -2.95 -1.28
C CYS A 55 1.55 -2.05 -0.30
N ILE A 56 1.24 -0.82 -0.70
CA ILE A 56 0.36 0.08 0.05
C ILE A 56 -1.05 -0.05 -0.53
N VAL A 57 -2.01 -0.42 0.30
CA VAL A 57 -3.40 -0.60 -0.11
C VAL A 57 -4.26 0.56 0.38
N PHE A 58 -4.77 1.40 -0.51
CA PHE A 58 -5.71 2.47 -0.18
C PHE A 58 -7.14 2.01 -0.36
N GLY A 59 -7.81 1.68 0.75
CA GLY A 59 -9.16 1.14 0.66
C GLY A 59 -9.72 0.69 2.00
N GLY A 60 -10.70 -0.22 1.92
CA GLY A 60 -11.23 -0.90 3.12
C GLY A 60 -10.86 -2.38 3.11
N ASP A 61 -11.45 -3.13 4.04
CA ASP A 61 -11.16 -4.56 4.24
C ASP A 61 -11.28 -5.39 2.96
N GLY A 62 -12.27 -5.13 2.11
CA GLY A 62 -12.44 -5.84 0.83
C GLY A 62 -11.30 -5.61 -0.17
N THR A 63 -10.73 -4.39 -0.21
CA THR A 63 -9.57 -4.08 -1.06
C THR A 63 -8.31 -4.73 -0.49
N LEU A 64 -8.12 -4.67 0.83
CA LEU A 64 -6.98 -5.28 1.50
C LEU A 64 -6.98 -6.81 1.39
N LEU A 65 -8.13 -7.47 1.57
CA LEU A 65 -8.27 -8.91 1.43
C LEU A 65 -8.03 -9.38 -0.01
N GLY A 66 -8.49 -8.63 -1.01
CA GLY A 66 -8.22 -8.96 -2.40
C GLY A 66 -6.73 -8.80 -2.74
N ALA A 67 -6.09 -7.72 -2.26
CA ALA A 67 -4.66 -7.49 -2.42
C ALA A 67 -3.83 -8.59 -1.74
N ALA A 68 -4.20 -8.97 -0.52
CA ALA A 68 -3.54 -10.06 0.21
C ALA A 68 -3.61 -11.38 -0.55
N ARG A 69 -4.78 -11.72 -1.12
CA ARG A 69 -4.92 -12.93 -1.95
C ARG A 69 -4.08 -12.88 -3.23
N ALA A 70 -3.99 -11.72 -3.87
CA ALA A 70 -3.22 -11.55 -5.10
C ALA A 70 -1.71 -11.60 -4.86
N LEU A 71 -1.23 -11.03 -3.76
CA LEU A 71 0.19 -10.87 -3.47
C LEU A 71 0.77 -11.94 -2.54
N ALA A 72 -0.06 -12.76 -1.89
CA ALA A 72 0.41 -13.87 -1.04
C ALA A 72 1.42 -14.79 -1.74
N PRO A 73 1.25 -15.18 -3.02
CA PRO A 73 2.25 -16.00 -3.72
C PRO A 73 3.60 -15.30 -3.93
N ALA A 74 3.62 -13.97 -3.97
CA ALA A 74 4.83 -13.16 -4.14
C ALA A 74 5.53 -12.84 -2.80
N GLY A 75 4.89 -13.11 -1.66
CA GLY A 75 5.45 -12.86 -0.33
C GLY A 75 5.64 -11.38 0.00
N ILE A 76 4.89 -10.50 -0.68
CA ILE A 76 5.06 -9.04 -0.53
C ILE A 76 4.27 -8.55 0.68
N PRO A 77 4.90 -7.80 1.60
CA PRO A 77 4.19 -7.26 2.75
C PRO A 77 3.16 -6.21 2.31
N LEU A 78 2.01 -6.22 2.99
CA LEU A 78 0.91 -5.28 2.72
C LEU A 78 0.78 -4.26 3.86
N LEU A 79 0.59 -3.00 3.49
CA LEU A 79 0.26 -1.91 4.40
C LEU A 79 -1.12 -1.35 4.03
N GLY A 80 -2.13 -1.74 4.80
CA GLY A 80 -3.50 -1.26 4.61
C GLY A 80 -3.70 0.14 5.16
N VAL A 81 -4.00 1.09 4.27
CA VAL A 81 -4.31 2.48 4.60
C VAL A 81 -5.80 2.75 4.39
N ASN A 82 -6.48 3.08 5.48
CA ASN A 82 -7.89 3.41 5.47
C ASN A 82 -8.09 4.86 5.01
N MET A 83 -8.95 5.02 4.01
CA MET A 83 -9.32 6.31 3.41
C MET A 83 -10.75 6.76 3.79
N GLY A 84 -11.32 6.23 4.89
CA GLY A 84 -12.70 6.55 5.32
C GLY A 84 -13.02 6.13 6.76
N LYS A 85 -14.21 5.52 6.98
CA LYS A 85 -14.64 4.98 8.29
C LYS A 85 -13.70 3.84 8.72
N LEU A 86 -13.34 3.78 10.02
CA LEU A 86 -12.55 2.69 10.60
C LEU A 86 -13.09 1.32 10.14
N GLY A 87 -12.29 0.58 9.38
CA GLY A 87 -12.50 -0.83 9.05
C GLY A 87 -11.82 -1.72 10.08
N PHE A 88 -11.98 -3.03 9.99
CA PHE A 88 -11.39 -3.96 10.96
C PHE A 88 -9.95 -4.34 10.61
N LEU A 89 -9.52 -4.22 9.36
CA LEU A 89 -8.22 -4.71 8.87
C LEU A 89 -7.26 -3.60 8.41
N ALA A 90 -7.78 -2.44 8.01
CA ALA A 90 -6.96 -1.30 7.63
C ALA A 90 -6.61 -0.43 8.85
N ASP A 91 -5.45 -0.71 9.45
CA ASP A 91 -4.97 -0.08 10.69
C ASP A 91 -4.34 1.32 10.51
N PHE A 92 -3.90 1.69 9.30
CA PHE A 92 -3.18 2.95 9.09
C PHE A 92 -4.10 4.04 8.53
N SER A 93 -4.08 5.24 9.13
CA SER A 93 -4.49 6.46 8.45
C SER A 93 -3.34 7.00 7.60
N VAL A 94 -3.61 7.97 6.71
CA VAL A 94 -2.55 8.69 5.97
C VAL A 94 -1.54 9.33 6.92
N GLU A 95 -1.98 9.81 8.09
CA GLU A 95 -1.09 10.37 9.10
C GLU A 95 -0.19 9.31 9.72
N HIS A 96 -0.72 8.13 10.04
CA HIS A 96 0.10 7.02 10.53
C HIS A 96 1.10 6.56 9.46
N LEU A 97 0.67 6.47 8.19
CA LEU A 97 1.58 6.17 7.09
C LEU A 97 2.75 7.15 7.07
N ARG A 98 2.46 8.47 7.15
CA ARG A 98 3.50 9.50 7.17
C ARG A 98 4.48 9.39 8.35
N LYS A 99 3.99 8.96 9.51
CA LYS A 99 4.82 8.80 10.71
C LYS A 99 5.70 7.54 10.69
N HIS A 100 5.24 6.47 10.03
CA HIS A 100 5.84 5.15 10.17
C HIS A 100 6.52 4.63 8.89
N LEU A 101 6.26 5.21 7.71
CA LEU A 101 6.80 4.71 6.44
C LEU A 101 8.33 4.57 6.46
N ASP A 102 9.06 5.57 6.97
CA ASP A 102 10.53 5.51 6.99
C ASP A 102 11.05 4.34 7.85
N ALA A 103 10.34 4.00 8.94
CA ALA A 103 10.68 2.84 9.76
C ALA A 103 10.32 1.52 9.07
N ILE A 104 9.19 1.48 8.36
CA ILE A 104 8.74 0.31 7.59
C ILE A 104 9.73 0.02 6.45
N LEU A 105 10.10 1.02 5.65
CA LEU A 105 11.05 0.88 4.56
C LEU A 105 12.46 0.49 5.05
N ALA A 106 12.81 0.85 6.28
CA ALA A 106 14.05 0.45 6.94
C ALA A 106 13.98 -0.95 7.60
N GLY A 107 12.84 -1.65 7.53
CA GLY A 107 12.65 -2.97 8.16
C GLY A 107 12.64 -2.93 9.70
N ARG A 108 12.35 -1.76 10.30
CA ARG A 108 12.32 -1.57 11.77
C ARG A 108 10.95 -1.82 12.39
N VAL A 109 10.00 -2.28 11.59
CA VAL A 109 8.65 -2.66 12.01
C VAL A 109 8.45 -4.10 11.60
N GLU A 110 8.06 -4.96 12.55
CA GLU A 110 7.78 -6.36 12.23
C GLU A 110 6.41 -6.48 11.56
N PRO A 111 6.34 -7.18 10.40
CA PRO A 111 5.06 -7.55 9.81
C PRO A 111 4.27 -8.42 10.78
N THR A 112 2.97 -8.17 10.89
CA THR A 112 2.08 -9.11 11.58
C THR A 112 1.63 -10.18 10.56
N GLU A 113 1.87 -11.45 10.85
CA GLU A 113 1.32 -12.57 10.06
C GLU A 113 -0.13 -12.83 10.51
N ARG A 114 -1.09 -12.79 9.58
CA ARG A 114 -2.52 -13.05 9.82
C ARG A 114 -3.13 -13.94 8.76
#